data_AF-A0A6V8RC97-F1
#
_entry.id   AF-A0A6V8RC97-F1
#
_cell.length_a   1.000
_cell.length_b   1.000
_cell.length_c   1.000
_cell.angle_alpha   90.00
_cell.angle_beta   90.00
_cell.angle_gamma   90.00
#
_symmetry.space_group_name_H-M   'P 1'
#
loop_
_entity.id
_entity.type
_entity.pdbx_description
1 polymer ?
#
loop_
_entity_poly.entity_id
_entity_poly.type
_entity_poly.pdbx_seq_one_letter_code
_entity_poly.pdbx_strand_id
1 'polypeptide(L)'
;MRILIIGGGIGGLSLAHGLRKAGIEVRVFEQQAEKAENLAGYGLHIDRNGRRALRYCLPLSNWTRLQSLLTSAGTQLFFRDTQLRVLAEKNDVELSGKSAQEVERSGVGRLDLRDVLIDGLDDGTTSVIQWGRAFTRYDQLDGGRVRAHFADGTCEDGDLLVGADGPNSVVRRQFLPNVKRLDLGVSAIAGRYILDDNRRMDVHLGVALRAC
;
A
#
# COMPACT_ATOMS: atom_id res chain seq x y z
N MET A 1 -0.22 4.78 26.08
CA MET A 1 0.29 3.70 25.22
C MET A 1 0.82 4.33 23.95
N ARG A 2 2.09 4.10 23.62
CA ARG A 2 2.78 4.62 22.44
C ARG A 2 3.23 3.50 21.52
N ILE A 3 2.81 3.55 20.26
CA ILE A 3 3.12 2.54 19.24
C ILE A 3 4.17 3.08 18.27
N LEU A 4 5.21 2.29 18.01
CA LEU A 4 6.24 2.57 17.00
C LEU A 4 5.95 1.72 15.76
N ILE A 5 5.68 2.36 14.63
CA ILE A 5 5.52 1.68 13.34
C ILE A 5 6.81 1.85 12.55
N ILE A 6 7.45 0.74 12.17
CA ILE A 6 8.63 0.75 11.31
C ILE A 6 8.18 0.58 9.87
N GLY A 7 8.27 1.64 9.05
CA GLY A 7 7.90 1.66 7.63
C GLY A 7 6.71 2.58 7.31
N GLY A 8 6.95 3.59 6.46
CA GLY A 8 5.97 4.54 5.92
C GLY A 8 5.35 4.11 4.58
N GLY A 9 5.09 2.81 4.44
CA GLY A 9 4.36 2.24 3.31
C GLY A 9 2.84 2.29 3.49
N ILE A 10 2.09 1.78 2.52
CA ILE A 10 0.60 1.78 2.54
C ILE A 10 0.04 1.18 3.84
N GLY A 11 0.57 0.02 4.26
CA GLY A 11 0.12 -0.65 5.48
C GLY A 11 0.43 0.14 6.75
N GLY A 12 1.66 0.65 6.90
CA GLY A 12 2.08 1.42 8.07
C GLY A 12 1.31 2.74 8.20
N LEU A 13 1.12 3.47 7.10
CA LEU A 13 0.36 4.72 7.09
C LEU A 13 -1.14 4.48 7.35
N SER A 14 -1.72 3.42 6.78
CA SER A 14 -3.12 3.05 7.05
C SER A 14 -3.35 2.69 8.52
N LEU A 15 -2.39 1.97 9.13
CA LEU A 15 -2.42 1.66 10.55
C LEU A 15 -2.29 2.92 11.42
N ALA A 16 -1.39 3.83 11.06
CA ALA A 16 -1.21 5.09 11.78
C ALA A 16 -2.52 5.91 11.84
N HIS A 17 -3.24 6.02 10.71
CA HIS A 17 -4.57 6.66 10.69
C HIS A 17 -5.55 5.97 11.64
N GLY A 18 -5.66 4.63 11.58
CA GLY A 18 -6.55 3.87 12.44
C GLY A 18 -6.24 4.04 13.93
N LEU A 19 -4.96 4.01 14.31
CA LEU A 19 -4.51 4.21 15.69
C LEU A 19 -4.80 5.62 16.20
N ARG A 20 -4.51 6.65 15.39
CA ARG A 20 -4.83 8.04 15.75
C ARG A 20 -6.32 8.25 15.93
N LYS A 21 -7.14 7.69 15.04
CA LYS A 21 -8.60 7.73 15.14
C LYS A 21 -9.10 7.08 16.43
N ALA A 22 -8.39 6.08 16.95
CA ALA A 22 -8.67 5.44 18.24
C ALA A 22 -8.08 6.19 19.45
N GLY A 23 -7.43 7.35 19.26
CA GLY A 23 -6.81 8.12 20.34
C GLY A 23 -5.49 7.54 20.86
N ILE A 24 -4.85 6.65 20.09
CA ILE A 24 -3.58 6.01 20.46
C ILE A 24 -2.41 6.83 19.90
N GLU A 25 -1.42 7.11 20.75
CA GLU A 25 -0.19 7.76 20.34
C GLU A 25 0.62 6.84 19.43
N VAL A 26 1.02 7.35 18.26
CA VAL A 26 1.75 6.59 17.26
C VAL A 26 2.82 7.45 16.59
N ARG A 27 3.97 6.84 16.30
CA ARG A 27 4.99 7.39 15.39
C ARG A 27 5.33 6.38 14.31
N VAL A 28 5.52 6.87 13.09
CA VAL A 28 5.94 6.08 11.93
C VAL A 28 7.38 6.46 11.61
N PHE A 29 8.27 5.48 11.50
CA PHE A 29 9.67 5.68 11.15
C PHE A 29 9.90 5.18 9.73
N GLU A 30 10.31 6.07 8.83
CA GLU A 30 10.52 5.78 7.42
C GLU A 30 11.99 6.03 7.06
N GLN A 31 12.60 5.08 6.35
CA GLN A 31 14.01 5.14 5.98
C GLN A 31 14.29 6.18 4.89
N GLN A 32 13.32 6.46 4.02
CA GLN A 32 13.45 7.50 2.98
C GLN A 32 13.63 8.86 3.63
N ALA A 33 14.47 9.71 3.05
CA ALA A 33 14.75 11.05 3.55
C ALA A 33 13.53 11.97 3.40
N GLU A 34 12.70 11.73 2.37
CA GLU A 34 11.52 12.51 2.09
C GLU A 34 10.45 11.71 1.31
N LYS A 35 9.28 12.33 1.17
CA LYS A 35 8.07 11.75 0.59
C LYS A 35 8.23 11.15 -0.81
N ALA A 36 9.04 11.76 -1.67
CA ALA A 36 9.09 11.47 -3.11
C ALA A 36 10.32 10.68 -3.57
N GLU A 37 11.16 10.17 -2.65
CA GLU A 37 12.45 9.60 -3.01
C GLU A 37 12.33 8.25 -3.77
N ASN A 38 12.74 8.20 -5.04
CA ASN A 38 12.99 6.97 -5.84
C ASN A 38 11.86 5.93 -5.90
N LEU A 39 10.60 6.35 -5.92
CA LEU A 39 9.47 5.43 -5.93
C LEU A 39 9.03 5.07 -7.36
N ALA A 40 9.12 3.79 -7.70
CA ALA A 40 8.48 3.26 -8.91
C ALA A 40 6.95 3.43 -8.81
N GLY A 41 6.38 4.21 -9.72
CA GLY A 41 4.93 4.40 -9.85
C GLY A 41 4.30 3.28 -10.67
N TYR A 42 3.58 2.38 -10.01
CA TYR A 42 2.76 1.35 -10.67
C TYR A 42 1.32 1.38 -10.15
N GLY A 43 0.41 0.77 -10.91
CA GLY A 43 -1.00 0.64 -10.54
C GLY A 43 -1.19 -0.46 -9.50
N LEU A 44 -2.08 -0.21 -8.54
CA LEU A 44 -2.55 -1.17 -7.55
C LEU A 44 -4.02 -1.46 -7.79
N HIS A 45 -4.41 -2.71 -7.61
CA HIS A 45 -5.82 -3.08 -7.45
C HIS A 45 -6.15 -3.13 -5.95
N ILE A 46 -7.22 -2.44 -5.57
CA ILE A 46 -7.82 -2.51 -4.24
C ILE A 46 -9.19 -3.15 -4.41
N ASP A 47 -9.39 -4.28 -3.75
CA ASP A 47 -10.67 -4.95 -3.70
C ASP A 47 -11.64 -4.23 -2.72
N ARG A 48 -12.86 -4.77 -2.62
CA ARG A 48 -13.87 -4.25 -1.70
C ARG A 48 -13.40 -4.27 -0.24
N ASN A 49 -12.67 -5.29 0.18
CA ASN A 49 -12.21 -5.41 1.57
C ASN A 49 -11.17 -4.34 1.90
N GLY A 50 -10.19 -4.14 1.02
CA GLY A 50 -9.20 -3.08 1.13
C GLY A 50 -9.84 -1.69 1.13
N ARG A 51 -10.80 -1.44 0.24
CA ARG A 51 -11.56 -0.17 0.22
C ARG A 51 -12.33 0.05 1.53
N ARG A 52 -12.99 -0.98 2.07
CA ARG A 52 -13.72 -0.90 3.34
C ARG A 52 -12.76 -0.64 4.52
N ALA A 53 -11.61 -1.30 4.53
CA ALA A 53 -10.58 -1.09 5.55
C ALA A 53 -10.05 0.35 5.52
N LEU A 54 -9.72 0.86 4.33
CA LEU A 54 -9.29 2.25 4.15
C LEU A 54 -10.37 3.24 4.60
N ARG A 55 -11.64 3.02 4.23
CA ARG A 55 -12.75 3.86 4.69
C ARG A 55 -12.87 3.89 6.22
N TYR A 56 -12.57 2.78 6.89
CA TYR A 56 -12.64 2.69 8.35
C TYR A 56 -11.50 3.45 9.02
N CYS A 57 -10.27 3.31 8.51
CA CYS A 57 -9.09 3.97 9.08
C CYS A 57 -9.06 5.47 8.80
N LEU A 58 -9.43 5.90 7.59
CA LEU A 58 -9.16 7.26 7.13
C LEU A 58 -10.18 8.30 7.63
N PRO A 59 -9.72 9.56 7.82
CA PRO A 59 -10.60 10.72 7.90
C PRO A 59 -11.45 10.85 6.62
N LEU A 60 -12.60 11.52 6.73
CA LEU A 60 -13.52 11.68 5.60
C LEU A 60 -12.87 12.44 4.44
N SER A 61 -12.03 13.44 4.71
CA SER A 61 -11.29 14.21 3.69
C SER A 61 -10.36 13.31 2.86
N ASN A 62 -9.51 12.51 3.52
CA ASN A 62 -8.61 11.57 2.86
C ASN A 62 -9.39 10.53 2.07
N TRP A 63 -10.50 10.01 2.63
CA TRP A 63 -11.34 9.05 1.92
C TRP A 63 -11.96 9.65 0.66
N THR A 64 -12.55 10.85 0.73
CA THR A 64 -13.13 11.54 -0.43
C THR A 64 -12.07 11.79 -1.51
N ARG A 65 -10.86 12.21 -1.10
CA ARG A 65 -9.72 12.37 -2.01
C ARG A 65 -9.27 11.06 -2.64
N LEU A 66 -9.22 9.97 -1.87
CA LEU A 66 -8.92 8.65 -2.43
C LEU A 66 -9.98 8.25 -3.47
N GLN A 67 -11.27 8.48 -3.19
CA GLN A 67 -12.36 8.11 -4.11
C GLN A 67 -12.24 8.80 -5.46
N SER A 68 -11.79 10.06 -5.52
CA SER A 68 -11.61 10.75 -6.81
C SER A 68 -10.42 10.24 -7.62
N LEU A 69 -9.51 9.50 -7.00
CA LEU A 69 -8.33 8.89 -7.63
C LEU A 69 -8.55 7.43 -8.03
N LEU A 70 -9.63 6.80 -7.54
CA LEU A 70 -9.95 5.41 -7.88
C LEU A 70 -10.55 5.33 -9.29
N THR A 71 -10.02 4.43 -10.10
CA THR A 71 -10.59 4.06 -11.39
C THR A 71 -11.23 2.68 -11.32
N SER A 72 -12.22 2.40 -12.17
CA SER A 72 -12.71 1.03 -12.32
C SER A 72 -11.60 0.15 -12.89
N ALA A 73 -11.36 -0.99 -12.24
CA ALA A 73 -10.53 -2.08 -12.78
C ALA A 73 -11.39 -3.25 -13.28
N GLY A 74 -12.68 -2.99 -13.48
CA GLY A 74 -13.67 -3.96 -13.94
C GLY A 74 -13.87 -5.16 -13.01
N THR A 75 -14.67 -6.10 -13.50
CA THR A 75 -15.01 -7.37 -12.83
C THR A 75 -14.40 -8.58 -13.53
N GLN A 76 -13.83 -8.38 -14.72
CA GLN A 76 -13.27 -9.43 -15.56
C GLN A 76 -11.74 -9.38 -15.56
N LEU A 77 -11.11 -10.56 -15.62
CA LEU A 77 -9.68 -10.72 -15.81
C LEU A 77 -9.45 -11.66 -16.99
N PHE A 78 -8.66 -11.22 -17.96
CA PHE A 78 -8.32 -12.00 -19.14
C PHE A 78 -6.88 -12.51 -19.02
N PHE A 79 -6.69 -13.81 -19.16
CA PHE A 79 -5.38 -14.42 -19.33
C PHE A 79 -5.12 -14.54 -20.81
N ARG A 80 -4.00 -14.00 -21.27
CA ARG A 80 -3.64 -13.98 -22.69
C ARG A 80 -2.26 -14.59 -22.89
N ASP A 81 -2.05 -15.21 -24.04
CA ASP A 81 -0.71 -15.64 -24.46
C ASP A 81 0.11 -14.48 -25.05
N THR A 82 1.32 -14.78 -25.53
CA THR A 82 2.23 -13.82 -26.15
C THR A 82 1.72 -13.21 -27.45
N GLN A 83 0.69 -13.80 -28.07
CA GLN A 83 0.01 -13.31 -29.27
C GLN A 83 -1.32 -12.61 -28.92
N LEU A 84 -1.53 -12.29 -27.63
CA LEU A 84 -2.73 -11.66 -27.07
C LEU A 84 -4.02 -12.46 -27.25
N ARG A 85 -3.94 -13.76 -27.58
CA ARG A 85 -5.11 -14.64 -27.66
C ARG A 85 -5.62 -14.94 -26.25
N VAL A 86 -6.93 -14.89 -26.04
CA VAL A 86 -7.52 -15.19 -24.74
C VAL A 86 -7.41 -16.69 -24.47
N LEU A 87 -6.69 -17.04 -23.41
CA LEU A 87 -6.55 -18.41 -22.91
C LEU A 87 -7.64 -18.74 -21.87
N ALA A 88 -7.98 -17.75 -21.04
CA ALA A 88 -9.01 -17.89 -20.04
C ALA A 88 -9.59 -16.52 -19.68
N GLU A 89 -10.85 -16.53 -19.24
CA GLU A 89 -11.52 -15.39 -18.66
C GLU A 89 -11.98 -15.74 -17.25
N LYS A 90 -11.81 -14.81 -16.33
CA LYS A 90 -12.36 -14.86 -14.98
C LYS A 90 -13.34 -13.71 -14.82
N ASN A 91 -14.62 -14.02 -14.71
CA ASN A 91 -15.67 -13.04 -14.41
C ASN A 91 -16.08 -13.15 -12.93
N ASP A 92 -15.75 -12.14 -12.13
CA ASP A 92 -16.02 -12.16 -10.69
C ASP A 92 -17.52 -12.13 -10.36
N VAL A 93 -18.35 -11.54 -11.22
CA VAL A 93 -19.82 -11.49 -11.05
C VAL A 93 -20.40 -12.90 -11.15
N GLU A 94 -20.04 -13.62 -12.21
CA GLU A 94 -20.51 -14.98 -12.47
C GLU A 94 -19.99 -15.95 -11.41
N LEU A 95 -18.70 -15.86 -11.05
CA LEU A 95 -18.09 -16.77 -10.10
C LEU A 95 -18.63 -16.61 -8.67
N SER A 96 -18.99 -15.39 -8.27
CA SER A 96 -19.49 -15.15 -6.91
C SER A 96 -21.01 -15.09 -6.80
N GLY A 97 -21.73 -14.96 -7.92
CA GLY A 97 -23.18 -14.70 -7.94
C GLY A 97 -23.59 -13.36 -7.32
N LYS A 98 -22.68 -12.38 -7.24
CA LYS A 98 -22.92 -11.07 -6.60
C LYS A 98 -23.02 -9.98 -7.66
N SER A 99 -23.55 -8.81 -7.30
CA SER A 99 -23.63 -7.68 -8.22
C SER A 99 -22.24 -7.17 -8.64
N ALA A 100 -22.16 -6.54 -9.81
CA ALA A 100 -20.91 -5.91 -10.29
C ALA A 100 -20.34 -4.91 -9.27
N GLN A 101 -21.21 -4.11 -8.65
CA GLN A 101 -20.82 -3.16 -7.60
C GLN A 101 -20.15 -3.86 -6.42
N GLU A 102 -20.56 -5.09 -6.09
CA GLU A 102 -20.01 -5.86 -4.97
C GLU A 102 -18.62 -6.44 -5.24
N VAL A 103 -18.32 -6.78 -6.49
CA VAL A 103 -17.08 -7.46 -6.86
C VAL A 103 -16.10 -6.60 -7.64
N GLU A 104 -16.54 -5.42 -8.07
CA GLU A 104 -15.69 -4.48 -8.81
C GLU A 104 -14.43 -4.14 -8.02
N ARG A 105 -13.30 -4.25 -8.72
CA ARG A 105 -11.99 -3.83 -8.23
C ARG A 105 -11.77 -2.38 -8.61
N SER A 106 -10.97 -1.68 -7.81
CA SER A 106 -10.54 -0.33 -8.15
C SER A 106 -9.05 -0.26 -8.39
N GLY A 107 -8.67 0.43 -9.46
CA GLY A 107 -7.30 0.82 -9.74
C GLY A 107 -6.94 2.11 -9.02
N VAL A 108 -5.71 2.22 -8.54
CA VAL A 108 -5.12 3.49 -8.09
C VAL A 108 -3.61 3.47 -8.31
N GLY A 109 -3.00 4.62 -8.58
CA GLY A 109 -1.54 4.72 -8.57
C GLY A 109 -1.00 4.53 -7.15
N ARG A 110 0.05 3.71 -6.98
CA ARG A 110 0.69 3.50 -5.67
C ARG A 110 1.14 4.81 -5.01
N LEU A 111 1.68 5.73 -5.82
CA LEU A 111 2.13 7.04 -5.37
C LEU A 111 0.95 7.90 -4.93
N ASP A 112 -0.12 7.92 -5.71
CA ASP A 112 -1.33 8.68 -5.43
C ASP A 112 -1.99 8.20 -4.13
N LEU A 113 -2.09 6.88 -3.94
CA LEU A 113 -2.57 6.30 -2.67
C LEU A 113 -1.67 6.68 -1.49
N ARG A 114 -0.35 6.54 -1.62
CA ARG A 114 0.59 6.89 -0.54
C ARG A 114 0.48 8.38 -0.20
N ASP A 115 0.33 9.23 -1.19
CA ASP A 115 0.17 10.67 -1.01
C ASP A 115 -1.07 11.01 -0.16
N VAL A 116 -2.22 10.39 -0.47
CA VAL A 116 -3.44 10.51 0.33
C VAL A 116 -3.25 9.98 1.76
N LEU A 117 -2.45 8.94 1.94
CA LEU A 117 -2.19 8.36 3.26
C LEU A 117 -1.23 9.19 4.11
N ILE A 118 -0.32 9.96 3.50
CA ILE A 118 0.59 10.87 4.20
C ILE A 118 -0.15 12.12 4.69
N ASP A 119 -1.12 12.58 3.90
CA ASP A 119 -1.93 13.75 4.21
C ASP A 119 -2.60 13.63 5.61
N GLY A 120 -2.43 14.65 6.44
CA GLY A 120 -2.89 14.69 7.84
C GLY A 120 -2.06 13.87 8.84
N LEU A 121 -1.06 13.09 8.40
CA LEU A 121 -0.03 12.50 9.28
C LEU A 121 1.25 13.35 9.32
N ASP A 122 1.48 14.12 8.27
CA ASP A 122 2.62 15.01 8.10
C ASP A 122 2.20 16.26 7.31
N ASP A 123 1.71 17.27 8.02
CA ASP A 123 1.08 18.48 7.44
C ASP A 123 1.63 19.79 8.03
N GLY A 124 2.80 19.74 8.68
CA GLY A 124 3.45 20.88 9.32
C GLY A 124 2.92 21.24 10.71
N THR A 125 1.72 20.77 11.08
CA THR A 125 1.17 20.89 12.45
C THR A 125 1.30 19.58 13.24
N THR A 126 1.23 18.46 12.52
CA THR A 126 1.46 17.13 13.06
C THR A 126 2.67 16.50 12.36
N SER A 127 3.59 15.91 13.11
CA SER A 127 4.71 15.12 12.58
C SER A 127 4.66 13.70 13.15
N VAL A 128 3.70 12.90 12.67
CA VAL A 128 3.62 11.47 13.04
C VAL A 128 4.71 10.68 12.31
N ILE A 129 5.06 11.09 11.10
CA ILE A 129 6.09 10.46 10.28
C ILE A 129 7.45 11.07 10.62
N GLN A 130 8.42 10.21 10.88
CA GLN A 130 9.81 10.53 11.13
C GLN A 130 10.64 10.00 9.95
N TRP A 131 10.98 10.89 9.02
CA TRP A 131 11.75 10.58 7.82
C TRP A 131 13.25 10.42 8.11
N GLY A 132 13.98 9.74 7.22
CA GLY A 132 15.40 9.45 7.36
C GLY A 132 15.73 8.48 8.50
N ARG A 133 14.73 7.76 9.03
CA ARG A 133 14.84 6.87 10.18
C ARG A 133 14.95 5.42 9.73
N ALA A 134 16.13 5.06 9.24
CA ALA A 134 16.46 3.69 8.85
C ALA A 134 16.60 2.80 10.11
N PHE A 135 15.61 1.94 10.34
CA PHE A 135 15.58 1.01 11.47
C PHE A 135 16.62 -0.11 11.32
N THR A 136 17.29 -0.46 12.43
CA THR A 136 18.37 -1.47 12.44
C THR A 136 18.08 -2.66 13.34
N ARG A 137 17.53 -2.45 14.54
CA ARG A 137 17.14 -3.50 15.49
C ARG A 137 16.18 -2.96 16.54
N TYR A 138 15.57 -3.87 17.29
CA TYR A 138 14.87 -3.51 18.53
C TYR A 138 15.44 -4.26 19.74
N ASP A 139 15.33 -3.67 20.92
CA ASP A 139 15.66 -4.32 22.19
C ASP A 139 14.40 -4.35 23.08
N GLN A 140 14.17 -5.46 23.79
CA GLN A 140 13.15 -5.49 24.85
C GLN A 140 13.72 -4.79 26.07
N LEU A 141 12.92 -3.90 26.65
CA LEU A 141 13.25 -3.18 27.87
C LEU A 141 12.49 -3.78 29.06
N ASP A 142 12.97 -3.46 30.26
CA ASP A 142 12.25 -3.77 31.49
C ASP A 142 10.83 -3.18 31.48
N GLY A 143 9.90 -3.87 32.15
CA GLY A 143 8.49 -3.49 32.16
C GLY A 143 7.74 -3.76 30.85
N GLY A 144 8.32 -4.54 29.93
CA GLY A 144 7.66 -4.98 28.70
C GLY A 144 7.64 -3.96 27.57
N ARG A 145 8.42 -2.87 27.70
CA ARG A 145 8.59 -1.85 26.66
C ARG A 145 9.57 -2.32 25.59
N VAL A 146 9.63 -1.59 24.47
CA VAL A 146 10.52 -1.87 23.35
C VAL A 146 11.29 -0.61 22.96
N ARG A 147 12.58 -0.76 22.66
CA ARG A 147 13.44 0.28 22.09
C ARG A 147 13.70 -0.02 20.63
N ALA A 148 13.40 0.91 19.74
CA ALA A 148 13.81 0.87 18.34
C ALA A 148 15.15 1.60 18.16
N HIS A 149 16.08 1.01 17.42
CA HIS A 149 17.37 1.61 17.07
C HIS A 149 17.43 1.97 15.59
N PHE A 150 18.06 3.10 15.29
CA PHE A 150 18.19 3.63 13.93
C PHE A 150 19.65 3.75 13.51
N ALA A 151 19.87 3.84 12.20
CA ALA A 151 21.21 3.87 11.60
C ALA A 151 22.02 5.12 11.95
N ASP A 152 21.34 6.22 12.31
CA ASP A 152 21.96 7.46 12.78
C ASP A 152 22.46 7.39 14.24
N GLY A 153 22.33 6.22 14.89
CA GLY A 153 22.71 6.00 16.29
C GLY A 153 21.62 6.39 17.30
N THR A 154 20.52 7.01 16.86
CA THR A 154 19.41 7.37 17.73
C THR A 154 18.54 6.17 18.08
N CYS A 155 17.70 6.32 19.10
CA CYS A 155 16.73 5.32 19.50
C CYS A 155 15.43 5.95 20.00
N GLU A 156 14.36 5.18 19.95
CA GLU A 156 13.02 5.60 20.42
C GLU A 156 12.36 4.46 21.19
N ASP A 157 11.75 4.79 22.32
CA ASP A 157 11.08 3.82 23.17
C ASP A 157 9.55 3.87 22.97
N GLY A 158 8.92 2.71 23.04
CA GLY A 158 7.47 2.56 22.94
C GLY A 158 6.98 1.35 23.73
N ASP A 159 5.66 1.18 23.75
CA ASP A 159 4.99 0.06 24.41
C ASP A 159 4.76 -1.10 23.43
N LEU A 160 4.71 -0.81 22.13
CA LEU A 160 4.58 -1.80 21.06
C LEU A 160 5.34 -1.34 19.82
N LEU A 161 5.99 -2.28 19.15
CA LEU A 161 6.63 -2.08 17.85
C LEU A 161 5.92 -2.91 16.79
N VAL A 162 5.54 -2.27 15.68
CA VAL A 162 4.90 -2.92 14.53
C VAL A 162 5.85 -2.86 13.34
N GLY A 163 6.24 -4.04 12.84
CA GLY A 163 6.99 -4.16 11.59
C GLY A 163 6.09 -3.98 10.37
N ALA A 164 6.14 -2.81 9.75
CA ALA A 164 5.48 -2.48 8.48
C ALA A 164 6.51 -2.14 7.39
N ASP A 165 7.74 -2.62 7.54
CA ASP A 165 8.96 -2.35 6.76
C ASP A 165 9.09 -3.26 5.53
N GLY A 166 7.96 -3.81 5.09
CA GLY A 166 7.79 -4.40 3.78
C GLY A 166 8.55 -5.70 3.55
N PRO A 167 8.77 -6.07 2.27
CA PRO A 167 9.29 -7.38 1.90
C PRO A 167 10.65 -7.68 2.56
N ASN A 168 11.55 -6.70 2.63
CA ASN A 168 12.87 -6.83 3.21
C ASN A 168 12.92 -6.52 4.71
N SER A 169 11.79 -6.66 5.41
CA SER A 169 11.65 -6.37 6.84
C SER A 169 12.81 -6.87 7.70
N VAL A 170 13.44 -5.92 8.39
CA VAL A 170 14.45 -6.11 9.45
C VAL A 170 13.76 -6.62 10.71
N VAL A 171 12.59 -6.05 11.04
CA VAL A 171 11.80 -6.46 12.21
C VAL A 171 11.48 -7.95 12.18
N ARG A 172 10.94 -8.44 11.06
CA ARG A 172 10.66 -9.87 10.88
C ARG A 172 11.92 -10.73 10.97
N ARG A 173 13.05 -10.30 10.39
CA ARG A 173 14.30 -11.08 10.47
C ARG A 173 14.78 -11.25 11.91
N GLN A 174 14.64 -10.21 12.73
CA GLN A 174 14.99 -10.31 14.14
C GLN A 174 14.00 -11.17 14.93
N PHE A 175 12.70 -11.03 14.67
CA PHE A 175 11.65 -11.77 15.38
C PHE A 175 11.59 -13.27 14.99
N LEU A 176 11.83 -13.58 13.71
CA LEU A 176 11.76 -14.93 13.14
C LEU A 176 13.02 -15.23 12.30
N PRO A 177 14.19 -15.40 12.92
CA PRO A 177 15.46 -15.53 12.21
C PRO A 177 15.55 -16.76 11.29
N ASN A 178 14.78 -17.79 11.61
CA ASN A 178 14.78 -19.05 10.87
C ASN A 178 13.81 -19.04 9.66
N VAL A 179 12.95 -18.02 9.54
CA VAL A 179 11.99 -17.93 8.44
C VAL A 179 12.64 -17.23 7.26
N LYS A 180 12.90 -18.00 6.20
CA LYS A 180 13.50 -17.51 4.96
C LYS A 180 12.44 -17.12 3.94
N ARG A 181 12.77 -16.14 3.11
CA ARG A 181 11.94 -15.81 1.95
C ARG A 181 12.19 -16.85 0.86
N LEU A 182 11.11 -17.36 0.28
CA LEU A 182 11.18 -18.26 -0.86
C LEU A 182 11.18 -17.42 -2.13
N ASP A 183 12.22 -17.58 -2.95
CA ASP A 183 12.21 -17.12 -4.33
C ASP A 183 11.45 -18.15 -5.19
N LEU A 184 10.41 -17.70 -5.88
CA LEU A 184 9.58 -18.55 -6.73
C LEU A 184 10.11 -18.63 -8.17
N GLY A 185 11.18 -17.90 -8.50
CA GLY A 185 11.71 -17.83 -9.87
C GLY A 185 10.81 -17.08 -10.86
N VAL A 186 9.83 -16.32 -10.35
CA VAL A 186 8.87 -15.56 -11.16
C VAL A 186 9.11 -14.07 -10.96
N SER A 187 9.33 -13.37 -12.08
CA SER A 187 9.48 -11.91 -12.12
C SER A 187 8.32 -11.27 -12.85
N ALA A 188 7.76 -10.21 -12.28
CA ALA A 188 6.74 -9.38 -12.92
C ALA A 188 7.33 -8.01 -13.24
N ILE A 189 7.13 -7.55 -14.48
CA ILE A 189 7.49 -6.21 -14.92
C ILE A 189 6.21 -5.39 -14.96
N ALA A 190 6.18 -4.29 -14.21
CA ALA A 190 5.07 -3.36 -14.18
C ALA A 190 5.59 -1.94 -14.46
N GLY A 191 4.78 -1.15 -15.17
CA GLY A 191 5.11 0.22 -15.51
C GLY A 191 3.85 1.06 -15.74
N ARG A 192 4.07 2.38 -15.80
CA ARG A 192 3.04 3.33 -16.21
C ARG A 192 3.37 3.78 -17.63
N TYR A 193 2.36 3.82 -18.48
CA TYR A 193 2.48 4.34 -19.83
C TYR A 193 1.42 5.41 -20.05
N ILE A 194 1.80 6.53 -20.68
CA ILE A 194 0.88 7.63 -20.97
C ILE A 194 0.11 7.28 -22.24
N LEU A 195 -1.21 7.22 -22.11
CA LEU A 195 -2.13 7.11 -23.23
C LEU A 195 -2.48 8.53 -23.70
N ASP A 196 -2.00 8.90 -24.89
CA ASP A 196 -2.48 10.06 -25.65
C ASP A 196 -3.54 9.60 -26.68
N ASP A 197 -4.25 10.55 -27.30
CA ASP A 197 -5.36 10.21 -28.20
C ASP A 197 -4.91 9.42 -29.44
N ASN A 198 -3.68 9.65 -29.92
CA ASN A 198 -3.09 8.86 -31.00
C ASN A 198 -2.86 7.40 -30.57
N ARG A 199 -2.44 7.17 -29.33
CA ARG A 199 -2.14 5.84 -28.77
C ARG A 199 -3.38 5.09 -28.28
N ARG A 200 -4.50 5.78 -28.02
CA ARG A 200 -5.78 5.14 -27.67
C ARG A 200 -6.41 4.40 -28.84
N MET A 201 -6.24 4.89 -30.06
CA MET A 201 -6.76 4.28 -31.29
C MET A 201 -6.12 2.91 -31.58
N ASP A 202 -4.82 2.75 -31.29
CA ASP A 202 -4.12 1.47 -31.49
C ASP A 202 -4.60 0.36 -30.54
N VAL A 203 -5.10 0.71 -29.35
CA VAL A 203 -5.66 -0.26 -28.39
C VAL A 203 -7.04 -0.77 -28.83
N HIS A 204 -7.78 0.01 -29.63
CA HIS A 204 -9.10 -0.37 -30.14
C HIS A 204 -9.06 -1.36 -31.32
N LEU A 205 -7.91 -1.56 -31.97
CA LEU A 205 -7.78 -2.47 -33.11
C LEU A 205 -7.83 -3.98 -32.73
N GLY A 206 -7.95 -4.33 -31.44
CA GLY A 206 -8.01 -5.72 -30.97
C GLY A 206 -9.12 -6.07 -29.97
N VAL A 207 -9.93 -5.10 -29.54
CA VAL A 207 -11.03 -5.34 -28.59
C VAL A 207 -12.28 -4.62 -29.08
N ALA A 208 -13.13 -5.34 -29.80
CA ALA A 208 -14.50 -4.92 -30.04
C ALA A 208 -15.26 -4.91 -28.70
N LEU A 209 -15.16 -3.80 -27.97
CA LEU A 209 -16.08 -3.48 -26.89
C LEU A 209 -17.43 -3.19 -27.54
N ARG A 210 -18.32 -4.18 -27.54
CA ARG A 210 -19.74 -3.93 -27.80
C ARG A 210 -20.25 -3.04 -26.68
N ALA A 211 -20.61 -1.80 -27.02
CA ALA A 211 -21.35 -0.92 -26.15
C ALA A 211 -22.71 -1.55 -25.82
N CYS A 212 -23.02 -1.64 -24.52
CA CYS A 212 -24.37 -1.62 -23.99
C CYS A 212 -24.42 -0.50 -22.95
#